data_AF-A0A1G0IDU4-F1
#
_entry.id   AF-A0A1G0IDU4-F1
#
_cell.length_a   1.000
_cell.length_b   1.000
_cell.length_c   1.000
_cell.angle_alpha   90.00
_cell.angle_beta   90.00
_cell.angle_gamma   90.00
#
_symmetry.space_group_name_H-M   'P 1'
#
loop_
_entity.id
_entity.type
_entity.pdbx_description
1 polymer ?
#
loop_
_entity_poly.entity_id
_entity_poly.type
_entity_poly.pdbx_seq_one_letter_code
_entity_poly.pdbx_strand_id
1 'polypeptide(L)'
;MSMFRPNAARQAGALLLLLTLPLAAQVSTQAPADDPSALPSEIMPRASKSLLTDVARTPSGFFAVGERGHVITSVDGKQWTQVATPTRSALTSITAVDDKLWAAGHDGVILHSADGGKTWVAQRRDPFMRSPDEDPADHDPRQGVPILDILFTDASNGIAIGAYSLMLVTSDGGSTWTPKQALAPAAPSDEPAAPMEGDIFSAEDLMLDEESDPHLNAITSTGPGGMVIVGERGTVLRSENSGQSWQKLGFPYKGSMFGVLGLGNGRLLTFGLRGNVYESTDNGASWSKVPAEGSTSLMGGAALEGGGAVLAGGNGTLLQRASADAPFKVSNFKNSIGESPTLAGVVPDGNGGYVLVGDKGVDQAQLQ
;
A
#
# COMPACT_ATOMS: atom_id res chain seq x y z
N MET A 1 52.23 -5.83 -89.26
CA MET A 1 50.86 -5.32 -89.50
C MET A 1 50.05 -5.72 -88.28
N SER A 2 49.84 -4.80 -87.32
CA SER A 2 48.62 -3.98 -87.18
C SER A 2 47.39 -4.88 -86.96
N MET A 3 46.66 -4.84 -85.83
CA MET A 3 46.00 -3.65 -85.29
C MET A 3 45.50 -3.91 -83.83
N PHE A 4 45.17 -2.82 -83.15
CA PHE A 4 44.84 -2.64 -81.72
C PHE A 4 43.43 -3.10 -81.25
N ARG A 5 43.37 -3.68 -80.01
CA ARG A 5 42.40 -3.53 -78.87
C ARG A 5 40.87 -3.79 -79.06
N PRO A 6 40.01 -3.95 -77.99
CA PRO A 6 40.23 -3.93 -76.52
C PRO A 6 39.51 -5.04 -75.67
N ASN A 7 39.83 -5.03 -74.37
CA ASN A 7 39.17 -5.55 -73.14
C ASN A 7 37.75 -6.14 -73.19
N ALA A 8 37.56 -7.25 -72.45
CA ALA A 8 36.36 -7.47 -71.63
C ALA A 8 36.69 -8.37 -70.42
N ALA A 9 36.62 -7.79 -69.21
CA ALA A 9 36.64 -8.51 -67.95
C ALA A 9 35.31 -9.28 -67.79
N ARG A 10 35.36 -10.57 -67.42
CA ARG A 10 34.17 -11.31 -66.96
C ARG A 10 34.24 -11.50 -65.46
N GLN A 11 33.38 -10.75 -64.78
CA GLN A 11 33.11 -10.83 -63.35
C GLN A 11 32.43 -12.17 -63.01
N ALA A 12 32.83 -12.77 -61.89
CA ALA A 12 32.16 -13.90 -61.28
C ALA A 12 30.82 -13.44 -60.69
N GLY A 13 29.72 -14.04 -61.13
CA GLY A 13 28.40 -13.83 -60.54
C GLY A 13 28.28 -14.59 -59.22
N ALA A 14 28.22 -13.87 -58.10
CA ALA A 14 27.80 -14.41 -56.82
C ALA A 14 26.26 -14.40 -56.75
N LEU A 15 25.66 -15.58 -56.63
CA LEU A 15 24.23 -15.78 -56.47
C LEU A 15 23.88 -15.46 -54.99
N LEU A 16 23.31 -14.28 -54.71
CA LEU A 16 22.74 -13.97 -53.39
C LEU A 16 21.37 -14.65 -53.27
N LEU A 17 21.29 -15.70 -52.45
CA LEU A 17 20.04 -16.22 -51.91
C LEU A 17 19.56 -15.24 -50.83
N LEU A 18 18.55 -14.43 -51.15
CA LEU A 18 17.78 -13.65 -50.18
C LEU A 18 16.85 -14.60 -49.42
N LEU A 19 17.30 -15.08 -48.26
CA LEU A 19 16.45 -15.70 -47.25
C LEU A 19 15.55 -14.61 -46.64
N THR A 20 14.31 -14.53 -47.11
CA THR A 20 13.27 -13.71 -46.47
C THR A 20 12.84 -14.42 -45.18
N LEU A 21 13.40 -14.01 -44.05
CA LEU A 21 12.83 -14.35 -42.75
C LEU A 21 11.46 -13.68 -42.63
N PRO A 22 10.40 -14.39 -42.22
CA PRO A 22 9.13 -13.75 -41.92
C PRO A 22 9.38 -12.82 -40.72
N LEU A 23 9.13 -11.52 -40.93
CA LEU A 23 9.09 -10.54 -39.87
C LEU A 23 7.88 -10.89 -39.00
N ALA A 24 8.10 -11.66 -37.94
CA ALA A 24 7.10 -11.83 -36.90
C ALA A 24 6.86 -10.43 -36.32
N ALA A 25 5.69 -9.85 -36.62
CA ALA A 25 5.25 -8.63 -35.98
C ALA A 25 5.21 -8.92 -34.48
N GLN A 26 6.16 -8.35 -33.72
CA GLN A 26 6.02 -8.29 -32.27
C GLN A 26 4.82 -7.38 -32.03
N VAL A 27 3.69 -7.98 -31.65
CA VAL A 27 2.57 -7.22 -31.09
C VAL A 27 3.10 -6.64 -29.78
N SER A 28 3.37 -5.34 -29.78
CA SER A 28 3.67 -4.60 -28.57
C SER A 28 2.39 -4.56 -27.75
N THR A 29 2.35 -5.28 -26.63
CA THR A 29 1.32 -5.12 -25.60
C THR A 29 1.56 -3.79 -24.89
N GLN A 30 1.27 -2.67 -25.55
CA GLN A 30 1.23 -1.38 -24.88
C GLN A 30 0.01 -1.40 -23.96
N ALA A 31 0.24 -1.14 -22.67
CA ALA A 31 -0.83 -0.79 -21.74
C ALA A 31 -1.70 0.32 -22.39
N PRO A 32 -3.01 0.40 -22.06
CA PRO A 32 -3.87 1.44 -22.60
C PRO A 32 -3.17 2.79 -22.51
N ALA A 33 -3.18 3.57 -23.60
CA ALA A 33 -2.38 4.80 -23.71
C ALA A 33 -2.62 5.81 -22.56
N ASP A 34 -3.72 5.66 -21.82
CA ASP A 34 -4.16 6.51 -20.71
C ASP A 34 -4.24 5.79 -19.35
N ASP A 35 -3.63 4.61 -19.20
CA ASP A 35 -3.63 3.85 -17.94
C ASP A 35 -2.78 4.56 -16.86
N PRO A 36 -3.37 5.01 -15.74
CA PRO A 36 -2.64 5.74 -14.69
C PRO A 36 -1.51 4.91 -14.09
N SER A 37 -1.63 3.58 -14.08
CA SER A 37 -0.58 2.72 -13.59
C SER A 37 0.66 2.79 -14.47
N ALA A 38 0.55 3.06 -15.78
CA ALA A 38 1.68 3.10 -16.71
C ALA A 38 2.20 4.51 -16.99
N LEU A 39 1.41 5.54 -16.72
CA LEU A 39 1.78 6.93 -16.95
C LEU A 39 2.74 7.45 -15.86
N PRO A 40 3.82 8.17 -16.19
CA PRO A 40 4.68 8.77 -15.17
C PRO A 40 3.97 9.90 -14.41
N SER A 41 4.38 10.10 -13.16
CA SER A 41 3.92 11.23 -12.34
C SER A 41 4.36 12.55 -12.97
N GLU A 42 3.54 13.58 -12.86
CA GLU A 42 3.94 14.94 -13.22
C GLU A 42 4.50 15.70 -12.02
N ILE A 43 5.52 16.54 -12.24
CA ILE A 43 6.07 17.40 -11.20
C ILE A 43 5.16 18.61 -10.99
N MET A 44 4.62 18.73 -9.78
CA MET A 44 3.64 19.72 -9.38
C MET A 44 4.25 20.73 -8.40
N PRO A 45 4.15 22.05 -8.64
CA PRO A 45 4.70 23.07 -7.74
C PRO A 45 4.14 23.04 -6.31
N ARG A 46 3.00 22.36 -6.10
CA ARG A 46 2.29 22.26 -4.82
C ARG A 46 2.05 20.83 -4.38
N ALA A 47 2.87 19.87 -4.81
CA ALA A 47 2.76 18.47 -4.37
C ALA A 47 2.76 18.32 -2.83
N SER A 48 3.56 19.14 -2.12
CA SER A 48 3.59 19.19 -0.66
C SER A 48 2.32 19.75 0.00
N LYS A 49 1.35 20.23 -0.78
CA LYS A 49 0.04 20.74 -0.36
C LYS A 49 -1.12 19.98 -1.03
N SER A 50 -0.83 18.80 -1.57
CA SER A 50 -1.80 17.88 -2.18
C SER A 50 -2.26 16.80 -1.18
N LEU A 51 -3.16 15.90 -1.57
CA LEU A 51 -3.53 14.76 -0.71
C LEU A 51 -2.32 13.81 -0.55
N LEU A 52 -1.87 13.65 0.70
CA LEU A 52 -0.85 12.69 1.10
C LEU A 52 -1.46 11.66 2.05
N THR A 53 -1.13 10.39 1.82
CA THR A 53 -1.78 9.23 2.42
C THR A 53 -0.92 8.57 3.50
N ASP A 54 0.41 8.59 3.33
CA ASP A 54 1.32 7.97 4.29
C ASP A 54 2.71 8.64 4.28
N VAL A 55 3.45 8.45 5.37
CA VAL A 55 4.79 9.01 5.59
C VAL A 55 5.70 8.04 6.31
N ALA A 56 6.89 7.83 5.75
CA ALA A 56 7.96 7.06 6.34
C ALA A 56 9.14 7.95 6.74
N ARG A 57 9.89 7.50 7.75
CA ARG A 57 11.15 8.09 8.16
C ARG A 57 12.27 7.06 8.05
N THR A 58 13.41 7.51 7.55
CA THR A 58 14.68 6.77 7.48
C THR A 58 15.78 7.59 8.15
N PRO A 59 17.00 7.05 8.31
CA PRO A 59 18.16 7.85 8.71
C PRO A 59 18.48 9.01 7.74
N SER A 60 18.14 8.87 6.46
CA SER A 60 18.43 9.87 5.41
C SER A 60 17.36 10.96 5.26
N GLY A 61 16.17 10.78 5.86
CA GLY A 61 15.12 11.80 5.85
C GLY A 61 13.71 11.22 5.94
N PHE A 62 12.76 12.01 5.44
CA PHE A 62 11.33 11.74 5.42
C PHE A 62 10.84 11.58 3.99
N PHE A 63 9.88 10.69 3.80
CA PHE A 63 9.28 10.37 2.51
C PHE A 63 7.78 10.27 2.70
N ALA A 64 7.01 11.00 1.90
CA ALA A 64 5.55 10.92 1.92
C ALA A 64 5.01 10.61 0.54
N VAL A 65 3.92 9.85 0.51
CA VAL A 65 3.26 9.40 -0.72
C VAL A 65 1.81 9.89 -0.77
N GLY A 66 1.22 9.91 -1.96
CA GLY A 66 -0.15 10.39 -2.10
C GLY A 66 -0.76 10.26 -3.48
N GLU A 67 -1.69 11.16 -3.78
CA GLU A 67 -2.41 11.16 -5.06
C GLU A 67 -1.45 11.29 -6.27
N ARG A 68 -1.88 10.83 -7.45
CA ARG A 68 -1.19 11.09 -8.73
C ARG A 68 0.25 10.57 -8.79
N GLY A 69 0.57 9.50 -8.06
CA GLY A 69 1.91 8.95 -7.95
C GLY A 69 2.90 9.85 -7.21
N HIS A 70 2.40 10.82 -6.42
CA HIS A 70 3.27 11.72 -5.67
C HIS A 70 4.15 10.94 -4.70
N VAL A 71 5.45 11.18 -4.83
CA VAL A 71 6.44 10.92 -3.79
C VAL A 71 7.14 12.25 -3.52
N ILE A 72 7.09 12.72 -2.27
CA ILE A 72 7.83 13.88 -1.82
C ILE A 72 8.86 13.47 -0.77
N THR A 73 10.03 14.09 -0.80
CA THR A 73 11.13 13.81 0.12
C THR A 73 11.58 15.08 0.84
N SER A 74 12.07 14.93 2.05
CA SER A 74 12.64 16.00 2.87
C SER A 74 13.72 15.46 3.79
N VAL A 75 14.82 16.20 3.94
CA VAL A 75 15.88 15.85 4.91
C VAL A 75 15.54 16.31 6.34
N ASP A 76 14.69 17.32 6.48
CA ASP A 76 14.42 18.00 7.76
C ASP A 76 12.93 18.05 8.14
N GLY A 77 12.06 17.48 7.29
CA GLY A 77 10.61 17.50 7.43
C GLY A 77 9.98 18.87 7.17
N LYS A 78 10.76 19.88 6.76
CA LYS A 78 10.32 21.28 6.55
C LYS A 78 10.30 21.63 5.08
N GLN A 79 11.39 21.34 4.38
CA GLN A 79 11.52 21.62 2.95
C GLN A 79 11.32 20.34 2.17
N TRP A 80 10.32 20.35 1.30
CA TRP A 80 9.85 19.16 0.59
C TRP A 80 10.02 19.33 -0.91
N THR A 81 10.56 18.30 -1.55
CA THR A 81 10.75 18.25 -3.00
C THR A 81 10.06 17.01 -3.54
N GLN A 82 9.29 17.15 -4.62
CA GLN A 82 8.71 16.02 -5.31
C GLN A 82 9.76 15.29 -6.15
N VAL A 83 9.73 13.97 -6.12
CA VAL A 83 10.52 13.07 -6.98
C VAL A 83 9.59 12.44 -8.01
N ALA A 84 10.07 12.29 -9.24
CA ALA A 84 9.30 11.63 -10.29
C ALA A 84 9.20 10.12 -10.04
N THR A 85 8.00 9.56 -10.25
CA THR A 85 7.74 8.13 -10.20
C THR A 85 7.18 7.63 -11.54
N PRO A 86 7.30 6.33 -11.83
CA PRO A 86 6.80 5.77 -13.07
C PRO A 86 5.30 5.40 -12.97
N THR A 87 4.50 6.13 -12.20
CA THR A 87 3.04 5.90 -12.10
C THR A 87 2.31 7.21 -11.81
N ARG A 88 1.03 7.28 -12.19
CA ARG A 88 0.07 8.30 -11.80
C ARG A 88 -1.02 7.72 -10.89
N SER A 89 -1.02 6.41 -10.63
CA SER A 89 -1.90 5.81 -9.62
C SER A 89 -1.67 6.44 -8.26
N ALA A 90 -2.74 6.61 -7.48
CA ALA A 90 -2.61 7.08 -6.11
C ALA A 90 -1.88 6.04 -5.26
N LEU A 91 -0.88 6.49 -4.51
CA LEU A 91 -0.13 5.67 -3.55
C LEU A 91 -0.80 5.76 -2.18
N THR A 92 -0.88 4.66 -1.46
CA THR A 92 -1.63 4.53 -0.19
C THR A 92 -0.71 4.29 1.00
N SER A 93 0.43 3.62 0.81
CA SER A 93 1.35 3.24 1.88
C SER A 93 2.80 3.30 1.39
N ILE A 94 3.71 3.63 2.32
CA ILE A 94 5.15 3.62 2.12
C ILE A 94 5.86 3.00 3.31
N THR A 95 6.78 2.07 3.04
CA THR A 95 7.60 1.42 4.05
C THR A 95 9.08 1.53 3.72
N ALA A 96 9.93 1.42 4.73
CA ALA A 96 11.37 1.51 4.59
C ALA A 96 12.07 0.39 5.38
N VAL A 97 13.12 -0.15 4.78
CA VAL A 97 14.12 -0.98 5.45
C VAL A 97 15.48 -0.37 5.16
N ASP A 98 16.14 0.12 6.21
CA ASP A 98 17.32 0.99 6.11
C ASP A 98 17.03 2.22 5.23
N ASP A 99 17.74 2.38 4.11
CA ASP A 99 17.53 3.43 3.10
C ASP A 99 16.82 2.91 1.82
N LYS A 100 16.30 1.68 1.83
CA LYS A 100 15.45 1.15 0.76
C LYS A 100 13.99 1.41 1.08
N LEU A 101 13.23 1.81 0.07
CA LEU A 101 11.83 2.20 0.22
C LEU A 101 10.94 1.42 -0.75
N TRP A 102 9.75 1.06 -0.29
CA TRP A 102 8.70 0.52 -1.12
C TRP A 102 7.43 1.32 -0.91
N ALA A 103 6.74 1.64 -2.00
CA ALA A 103 5.45 2.32 -1.97
C ALA A 103 4.44 1.52 -2.77
N ALA A 104 3.21 1.44 -2.30
CA ALA A 104 2.15 0.72 -2.98
C ALA A 104 0.85 1.52 -3.03
N GLY A 105 -0.10 1.10 -3.88
CA GLY A 105 -1.38 1.80 -3.95
C GLY A 105 -2.40 1.22 -4.92
N HIS A 106 -3.18 2.13 -5.49
CA HIS A 106 -4.20 1.83 -6.49
C HIS A 106 -3.61 1.17 -7.74
N ASP A 107 -4.47 0.48 -8.50
CA ASP A 107 -4.08 -0.28 -9.70
C ASP A 107 -3.00 -1.34 -9.41
N GLY A 108 -3.01 -1.84 -8.17
CA GLY A 108 -2.07 -2.83 -7.65
C GLY A 108 -0.59 -2.47 -7.82
N VAL A 109 -0.27 -1.17 -7.93
CA VAL A 109 1.09 -0.69 -8.18
C VAL A 109 1.95 -0.93 -6.95
N ILE A 110 3.17 -1.43 -7.18
CA ILE A 110 4.25 -1.46 -6.19
C ILE A 110 5.49 -0.84 -6.83
N LEU A 111 6.04 0.17 -6.15
CA LEU A 111 7.26 0.87 -6.50
C LEU A 111 8.36 0.54 -5.49
N HIS A 112 9.61 0.57 -5.95
CA HIS A 112 10.79 0.39 -5.10
C HIS A 112 11.84 1.46 -5.42
N SER A 113 12.50 1.93 -4.37
CA SER A 113 13.70 2.76 -4.46
C SER A 113 14.83 2.11 -3.67
N ALA A 114 15.94 1.85 -4.37
CA ALA A 114 17.14 1.24 -3.78
C ALA A 114 18.17 2.28 -3.30
N ASP A 115 17.95 3.57 -3.55
CA ASP A 115 18.94 4.64 -3.43
C ASP A 115 18.53 5.80 -2.51
N GLY A 116 17.71 5.50 -1.51
CA GLY A 116 17.21 6.50 -0.55
C GLY A 116 16.14 7.41 -1.15
N GLY A 117 15.27 6.87 -2.01
CA GLY A 117 14.13 7.59 -2.56
C GLY A 117 14.46 8.56 -3.69
N LYS A 118 15.69 8.51 -4.24
CA LYS A 118 16.14 9.41 -5.32
C LYS A 118 15.59 8.96 -6.67
N THR A 119 15.58 7.65 -6.92
CA THR A 119 14.99 7.04 -8.10
C THR A 119 14.01 5.94 -7.72
N TRP A 120 12.94 5.81 -8.51
CA TRP A 120 11.85 4.87 -8.26
C TRP A 120 11.61 4.02 -9.51
N VAL A 121 11.49 2.71 -9.30
CA VAL A 121 11.16 1.74 -10.33
C VAL A 121 9.86 1.03 -9.98
N ALA A 122 9.02 0.76 -10.98
CA ALA A 122 7.84 -0.08 -10.78
C ALA A 122 8.24 -1.55 -10.76
N GLN A 123 7.85 -2.27 -9.71
CA GLN A 123 8.02 -3.71 -9.56
C GLN A 123 6.77 -4.49 -9.94
N ARG A 124 5.59 -3.89 -9.72
CA ARG A 124 4.29 -4.47 -10.06
C ARG A 124 3.34 -3.40 -10.56
N ARG A 125 2.47 -3.79 -11.50
CA ARG A 125 1.26 -3.07 -11.91
C ARG A 125 0.18 -4.09 -12.20
N ASP A 126 -1.05 -3.73 -11.94
CA ASP A 126 -2.21 -4.59 -12.14
C ASP A 126 -3.40 -3.71 -12.52
N PRO A 127 -3.40 -3.16 -13.74
CA PRO A 127 -4.31 -2.09 -14.11
C PRO A 127 -5.75 -2.55 -14.16
N PHE A 128 -6.69 -1.76 -13.63
CA PHE A 128 -8.12 -2.09 -13.65
C PHE A 128 -8.68 -2.21 -15.08
N MET A 129 -8.13 -1.44 -16.02
CA MET A 129 -8.58 -1.46 -17.40
C MET A 129 -8.07 -2.72 -18.10
N ARG A 130 -9.03 -3.54 -18.52
CA ARG A 130 -8.84 -4.69 -19.40
C ARG A 130 -8.01 -4.33 -20.63
N SER A 131 -7.08 -5.20 -21.02
CA SER A 131 -6.42 -5.06 -22.33
C SER A 131 -7.47 -5.18 -23.44
N PRO A 132 -7.40 -4.37 -24.53
CA PRO A 132 -8.32 -4.50 -25.65
C PRO A 132 -8.40 -5.92 -26.24
N ASP A 133 -7.34 -6.71 -26.08
CA ASP A 133 -7.20 -8.06 -26.63
C ASP A 133 -7.46 -9.19 -25.60
N GLU A 134 -7.77 -8.86 -24.34
CA GLU A 134 -8.10 -9.87 -23.32
C GLU A 134 -9.44 -10.55 -23.64
N ASP A 135 -9.62 -11.82 -23.30
CA ASP A 135 -10.89 -12.55 -23.44
C ASP A 135 -11.80 -12.26 -22.23
N PRO A 136 -13.13 -12.02 -22.38
CA PRO A 136 -13.96 -11.72 -21.22
C PRO A 136 -14.07 -12.87 -20.22
N ALA A 137 -13.84 -14.10 -20.67
CA ALA A 137 -13.84 -15.28 -19.81
C ALA A 137 -12.58 -15.38 -18.93
N ASP A 138 -11.49 -14.71 -19.29
CA ASP A 138 -10.20 -14.77 -18.57
C ASP A 138 -10.00 -13.58 -17.61
N HIS A 139 -10.97 -12.67 -17.53
CA HIS A 139 -10.88 -11.48 -16.68
C HIS A 139 -10.94 -11.83 -15.19
N ASP A 140 -9.89 -11.49 -14.45
CA ASP A 140 -9.93 -11.58 -12.98
C ASP A 140 -10.71 -10.38 -12.42
N PRO A 141 -11.88 -10.58 -11.77
CA PRO A 141 -12.63 -9.47 -11.18
C PRO A 141 -11.87 -8.72 -10.06
N ARG A 142 -10.72 -9.25 -9.61
CA ARG A 142 -9.83 -8.63 -8.62
C ARG A 142 -8.67 -7.86 -9.28
N GLN A 143 -8.67 -7.69 -10.59
CA GLN A 143 -7.72 -6.83 -11.28
C GLN A 143 -7.88 -5.38 -10.81
N GLY A 144 -6.78 -4.62 -10.67
CA GLY A 144 -6.87 -3.23 -10.20
C GLY A 144 -7.10 -3.04 -8.71
N VAL A 145 -7.19 -4.12 -7.93
CA VAL A 145 -7.49 -4.04 -6.49
C VAL A 145 -6.43 -3.20 -5.77
N PRO A 146 -6.83 -2.18 -5.01
CA PRO A 146 -5.89 -1.31 -4.33
C PRO A 146 -5.15 -2.07 -3.22
N ILE A 147 -3.84 -1.90 -3.21
CA ILE A 147 -3.01 -2.22 -2.05
C ILE A 147 -3.24 -1.09 -1.03
N LEU A 148 -3.53 -1.43 0.21
CA LEU A 148 -3.80 -0.47 1.29
C LEU A 148 -2.61 -0.33 2.24
N ASP A 149 -1.83 -1.39 2.42
CA ASP A 149 -0.63 -1.35 3.24
C ASP A 149 0.45 -2.32 2.74
N ILE A 150 1.72 -2.00 3.00
CA ILE A 150 2.88 -2.81 2.62
C ILE A 150 3.92 -2.83 3.74
N LEU A 151 4.36 -4.04 4.11
CA LEU A 151 5.35 -4.26 5.14
C LEU A 151 6.52 -5.07 4.57
N PHE A 152 7.73 -4.57 4.78
CA PHE A 152 8.97 -5.34 4.62
C PHE A 152 9.60 -5.60 5.98
N THR A 153 9.96 -6.86 6.27
CA THR A 153 10.67 -7.23 7.50
C THR A 153 12.19 -7.14 7.36
N ASP A 154 12.65 -7.25 6.11
CA ASP A 154 14.03 -7.07 5.70
C ASP A 154 14.04 -6.67 4.21
N ALA A 155 15.22 -6.52 3.60
CA ALA A 155 15.32 -6.07 2.21
C ALA A 155 14.86 -7.10 1.15
N SER A 156 14.46 -8.31 1.54
CA SER A 156 14.06 -9.40 0.66
C SER A 156 12.63 -9.86 0.89
N ASN A 157 12.15 -9.84 2.13
CA ASN A 157 10.85 -10.39 2.52
C ASN A 157 9.83 -9.27 2.76
N GLY A 158 8.73 -9.31 2.00
CA GLY A 158 7.67 -8.31 2.08
C GLY A 158 6.28 -8.89 1.86
N ILE A 159 5.28 -8.23 2.43
CA ILE A 159 3.86 -8.55 2.30
C ILE A 159 3.11 -7.26 1.99
N ALA A 160 2.31 -7.27 0.93
CA ALA A 160 1.36 -6.21 0.60
C ALA A 160 -0.07 -6.72 0.80
N ILE A 161 -0.91 -5.93 1.44
CA ILE A 161 -2.31 -6.27 1.73
C ILE A 161 -3.25 -5.19 1.21
N GLY A 162 -4.51 -5.53 0.94
CA GLY A 162 -5.44 -4.54 0.40
C GLY A 162 -6.91 -4.90 0.45
N ALA A 163 -7.66 -4.29 -0.46
CA ALA A 163 -9.09 -4.52 -0.58
C ALA A 163 -9.40 -5.99 -0.97
N TYR A 164 -10.62 -6.42 -0.66
CA TYR A 164 -11.14 -7.77 -0.88
C TYR A 164 -10.18 -8.88 -0.43
N SER A 165 -9.60 -8.72 0.77
CA SER A 165 -8.60 -9.64 1.34
C SER A 165 -7.40 -9.95 0.46
N LEU A 166 -7.03 -9.03 -0.46
CA LEU A 166 -5.80 -9.11 -1.22
C LEU A 166 -4.59 -9.28 -0.28
N MET A 167 -3.76 -10.27 -0.59
CA MET A 167 -2.45 -10.45 0.03
C MET A 167 -1.47 -10.93 -1.03
N LEU A 168 -0.36 -10.21 -1.15
CA LEU A 168 0.77 -10.50 -2.04
C LEU A 168 2.02 -10.68 -1.18
N VAL A 169 2.85 -11.67 -1.51
CA VAL A 169 4.10 -11.93 -0.80
C VAL A 169 5.28 -11.94 -1.77
N THR A 170 6.43 -11.46 -1.28
CA THR A 170 7.72 -11.51 -1.95
C THR A 170 8.79 -12.03 -1.02
N SER A 171 9.78 -12.73 -1.58
CA SER A 171 10.99 -13.20 -0.89
C SER A 171 12.28 -12.78 -1.63
N ASP A 172 12.17 -11.89 -2.63
CA ASP A 172 13.27 -11.44 -3.49
C ASP A 172 13.33 -9.90 -3.62
N GLY A 173 12.84 -9.20 -2.60
CA GLY A 173 12.86 -7.73 -2.51
C GLY A 173 11.80 -7.06 -3.38
N GLY A 174 10.76 -7.80 -3.76
CA GLY A 174 9.69 -7.35 -4.64
C GLY A 174 10.00 -7.51 -6.13
N SER A 175 11.05 -8.25 -6.50
CA SER A 175 11.30 -8.57 -7.91
C SER A 175 10.18 -9.45 -8.48
N THR A 176 9.62 -10.32 -7.63
CA THR A 176 8.41 -11.09 -7.90
C THR A 176 7.43 -10.97 -6.72
N TRP A 177 6.14 -10.95 -7.04
CA TRP A 177 5.04 -10.89 -6.08
C TRP A 177 4.04 -12.01 -6.38
N THR A 178 3.73 -12.81 -5.37
CA THR A 178 2.83 -13.97 -5.50
C THR A 178 1.58 -13.76 -4.65
N PRO A 179 0.37 -13.95 -5.21
CA PRO A 179 -0.85 -13.93 -4.42
C PRO A 179 -0.87 -15.04 -3.38
N LYS A 180 -1.39 -14.74 -2.21
CA LYS A 180 -1.54 -15.68 -1.12
C LYS A 180 -2.90 -15.52 -0.46
N GLN A 181 -3.61 -16.62 -0.28
CA GLN A 181 -4.83 -16.59 0.52
C GLN A 181 -4.47 -16.61 2.01
N ALA A 182 -4.97 -15.63 2.77
CA ALA A 182 -4.67 -15.55 4.20
C ALA A 182 -5.39 -16.65 4.99
N LEU A 183 -6.68 -16.89 4.68
CA LEU A 183 -7.51 -17.92 5.31
C LEU A 183 -8.03 -18.87 4.23
N ALA A 184 -8.19 -20.14 4.57
CA ALA A 184 -8.91 -21.07 3.69
C ALA A 184 -10.38 -20.61 3.55
N PRO A 185 -11.03 -20.85 2.39
CA PRO A 185 -12.45 -20.57 2.21
C PRO A 185 -13.27 -21.24 3.31
N ALA A 186 -14.33 -20.58 3.78
CA ALA A 186 -15.32 -21.26 4.60
C ALA A 186 -15.88 -22.44 3.80
N ALA A 187 -16.08 -23.59 4.44
CA ALA A 187 -16.83 -24.67 3.83
C ALA A 187 -18.23 -24.14 3.50
N PRO A 188 -18.80 -24.45 2.32
CA PRO A 188 -20.14 -23.99 1.97
C PRO A 188 -21.10 -24.38 3.10
N SER A 189 -21.90 -23.43 3.57
CA SER A 189 -22.91 -23.74 4.58
C SER A 189 -23.97 -24.67 3.97
N ASP A 190 -24.20 -25.82 4.60
CA ASP A 190 -25.24 -26.77 4.21
C ASP A 190 -26.67 -26.27 4.54
N GLU A 191 -26.83 -25.03 5.02
CA GLU A 191 -28.14 -24.45 5.32
C GLU A 191 -28.73 -23.78 4.08
N PRO A 192 -29.80 -24.33 3.48
CA PRO A 192 -30.49 -23.66 2.39
C PRO A 192 -31.07 -22.33 2.91
N ALA A 193 -30.79 -21.24 2.18
CA ALA A 193 -31.39 -19.94 2.45
C ALA A 193 -32.92 -20.08 2.53
N ALA A 194 -33.53 -19.59 3.61
CA ALA A 194 -34.97 -19.64 3.79
C ALA A 194 -35.67 -18.87 2.63
N PRO A 195 -36.72 -19.44 2.01
CA PRO A 195 -37.40 -18.76 0.90
C PRO A 195 -38.11 -17.51 1.41
N MET A 196 -37.75 -16.35 0.87
CA MET A 196 -38.45 -15.09 1.08
C MET A 196 -39.59 -14.98 0.07
N GLU A 197 -40.84 -14.88 0.52
CA GLU A 197 -42.00 -14.64 -0.36
C GLU A 197 -41.97 -13.21 -0.94
N GLY A 198 -41.98 -13.09 -2.26
CA GLY A 198 -42.22 -11.82 -2.98
C GLY A 198 -41.09 -11.44 -3.92
N ASP A 199 -41.01 -12.11 -5.07
CA ASP A 199 -39.95 -11.98 -6.06
C ASP A 199 -39.91 -10.59 -6.74
N ILE A 200 -38.84 -9.85 -6.46
CA ILE A 200 -38.30 -8.79 -7.33
C ILE A 200 -36.87 -9.12 -7.78
N PHE A 201 -36.28 -10.16 -7.20
CA PHE A 201 -34.88 -10.57 -7.36
C PHE A 201 -34.86 -12.08 -7.52
N SER A 202 -34.02 -12.59 -8.44
CA SER A 202 -33.84 -14.03 -8.64
C SER A 202 -33.14 -14.68 -7.43
N ALA A 203 -33.21 -16.00 -7.30
CA ALA A 203 -32.43 -16.72 -6.28
C ALA A 203 -30.91 -16.45 -6.40
N GLU A 204 -30.43 -16.11 -7.62
CA GLU A 204 -29.05 -15.69 -7.88
C GLU A 204 -28.76 -14.25 -7.41
N ASP A 205 -29.74 -13.34 -7.47
CA ASP A 205 -29.62 -11.98 -6.91
C ASP A 205 -29.71 -11.96 -5.36
N LEU A 206 -30.34 -13.00 -4.78
CA LEU A 206 -30.45 -13.22 -3.34
C LEU A 206 -29.34 -14.12 -2.78
N MET A 207 -28.50 -14.70 -3.64
CA MET A 207 -27.14 -15.10 -3.28
C MET A 207 -26.29 -13.83 -3.11
N LEU A 208 -26.61 -13.04 -2.08
CA LEU A 208 -25.59 -12.23 -1.44
C LEU A 208 -24.62 -13.23 -0.82
N ASP A 209 -23.64 -13.66 -1.61
CA ASP A 209 -22.59 -14.57 -1.18
C ASP A 209 -22.12 -14.19 0.22
N GLU A 210 -22.06 -15.18 1.10
CA GLU A 210 -21.66 -15.10 2.50
C GLU A 210 -20.48 -14.12 2.74
N GLU A 211 -20.81 -12.85 3.02
CA GLU A 211 -19.92 -11.74 3.34
C GLU A 211 -18.70 -11.55 2.40
N SER A 212 -18.80 -10.62 1.45
CA SER A 212 -17.67 -10.06 0.69
C SER A 212 -16.39 -9.97 1.53
N ASP A 213 -15.28 -10.53 1.04
CA ASP A 213 -13.99 -10.53 1.72
C ASP A 213 -13.66 -9.12 2.26
N PRO A 214 -13.39 -8.95 3.57
CA PRO A 214 -13.16 -7.63 4.15
C PRO A 214 -11.89 -7.01 3.58
N HIS A 215 -11.83 -5.67 3.54
CA HIS A 215 -10.55 -5.01 3.29
C HIS A 215 -9.57 -5.27 4.45
N LEU A 216 -8.33 -5.59 4.10
CA LEU A 216 -7.21 -5.64 5.03
C LEU A 216 -6.53 -4.27 5.00
N ASN A 217 -6.60 -3.55 6.12
CA ASN A 217 -6.28 -2.12 6.14
C ASN A 217 -4.85 -1.84 6.61
N ALA A 218 -4.31 -2.63 7.53
CA ALA A 218 -2.98 -2.40 8.07
C ALA A 218 -2.31 -3.69 8.55
N ILE A 219 -1.00 -3.77 8.38
CA ILE A 219 -0.15 -4.89 8.79
C ILE A 219 1.04 -4.38 9.61
N THR A 220 1.41 -5.11 10.66
CA THR A 220 2.58 -4.79 11.46
C THR A 220 3.37 -6.03 11.86
N SER A 221 4.68 -5.86 12.08
CA SER A 221 5.53 -6.87 12.69
C SER A 221 5.39 -6.83 14.21
N THR A 222 5.35 -8.00 14.85
CA THR A 222 5.32 -8.14 16.31
C THR A 222 6.64 -8.67 16.89
N GLY A 223 7.66 -8.83 16.03
CA GLY A 223 8.94 -9.44 16.35
C GLY A 223 9.33 -10.50 15.32
N PRO A 224 10.40 -11.29 15.57
CA PRO A 224 10.86 -12.31 14.64
C PRO A 224 9.74 -13.28 14.25
N GLY A 225 9.35 -13.26 12.98
CA GLY A 225 8.30 -14.10 12.40
C GLY A 225 6.86 -13.76 12.79
N GLY A 226 6.65 -12.89 13.77
CA GLY A 226 5.32 -12.49 14.24
C GLY A 226 4.75 -11.34 13.41
N MET A 227 3.52 -11.46 12.95
CA MET A 227 2.82 -10.42 12.20
C MET A 227 1.35 -10.39 12.55
N VAL A 228 0.75 -9.19 12.53
CA VAL A 228 -0.68 -8.99 12.74
C VAL A 228 -1.23 -8.10 11.65
N ILE A 229 -2.37 -8.49 11.10
CA ILE A 229 -3.18 -7.71 10.16
C ILE A 229 -4.49 -7.33 10.84
N VAL A 230 -4.93 -6.09 10.64
CA VAL A 230 -6.27 -5.64 11.01
C VAL A 230 -7.01 -5.12 9.78
N GLY A 231 -8.34 -5.20 9.83
CA GLY A 231 -9.16 -4.80 8.69
C GLY A 231 -10.59 -4.40 9.06
N GLU A 232 -11.46 -4.49 8.06
CA GLU A 232 -12.88 -4.23 8.22
C GLU A 232 -13.59 -5.31 9.03
N ARG A 233 -14.78 -4.97 9.53
CA ARG A 233 -15.68 -5.92 10.21
C ARG A 233 -15.04 -6.65 11.40
N GLY A 234 -14.11 -5.99 12.08
CA GLY A 234 -13.37 -6.56 13.21
C GLY A 234 -12.39 -7.66 12.84
N THR A 235 -11.92 -7.69 11.59
CA THR A 235 -10.94 -8.69 11.12
C THR A 235 -9.59 -8.47 11.79
N VAL A 236 -9.08 -9.52 12.44
CA VAL A 236 -7.72 -9.59 12.97
C VAL A 236 -7.12 -10.92 12.53
N LEU A 237 -6.01 -10.89 11.81
CA LEU A 237 -5.25 -12.07 11.41
C LEU A 237 -3.87 -12.04 12.05
N ARG A 238 -3.35 -13.19 12.46
CA ARG A 238 -2.02 -13.31 13.04
C ARG A 238 -1.22 -14.40 12.34
N SER A 239 0.05 -14.12 12.08
CA SER A 239 1.06 -15.09 11.70
C SER A 239 2.13 -15.19 12.78
N GLU A 240 2.66 -16.39 12.99
CA GLU A 240 3.79 -16.67 13.89
C GLU A 240 5.01 -17.24 13.13
N ASN A 241 4.93 -17.30 11.80
CA ASN A 241 5.91 -17.93 10.93
C ASN A 241 6.19 -17.10 9.66
N SER A 242 6.40 -15.80 9.84
CA SER A 242 6.77 -14.85 8.77
C SER A 242 5.73 -14.80 7.64
N GLY A 243 4.45 -14.84 7.98
CA GLY A 243 3.36 -14.81 7.00
C GLY A 243 3.18 -16.12 6.24
N GLN A 244 3.83 -17.23 6.62
CA GLN A 244 3.64 -18.54 5.98
C GLN A 244 2.24 -19.11 6.21
N SER A 245 1.65 -18.90 7.38
CA SER A 245 0.25 -19.22 7.68
C SER A 245 -0.37 -18.14 8.56
N TRP A 246 -1.70 -17.99 8.47
CA TRP A 246 -2.44 -17.02 9.25
C TRP A 246 -3.59 -17.67 10.03
N GLN A 247 -3.86 -17.12 11.20
CA GLN A 247 -4.97 -17.48 12.05
C GLN A 247 -5.87 -16.25 12.25
N LYS A 248 -7.19 -16.41 12.05
CA LYS A 248 -8.17 -15.38 12.43
C LYS A 248 -8.34 -15.38 13.95
N LEU A 249 -8.22 -14.20 14.57
CA LEU A 249 -8.37 -14.03 16.01
C LEU A 249 -9.70 -13.36 16.36
N GLY A 250 -10.15 -13.58 17.59
CA GLY A 250 -11.32 -12.90 18.12
C GLY A 250 -11.02 -11.43 18.42
N PHE A 251 -11.94 -10.55 18.05
CA PHE A 251 -11.83 -9.12 18.32
C PHE A 251 -13.17 -8.58 18.86
N PRO A 252 -13.14 -7.80 19.97
CA PRO A 252 -14.37 -7.36 20.66
C PRO A 252 -15.14 -6.28 19.91
N TYR A 253 -14.54 -5.64 18.90
CA TYR A 253 -15.16 -4.59 18.10
C TYR A 253 -15.44 -5.09 16.68
N LYS A 254 -16.62 -4.76 16.13
CA LYS A 254 -17.05 -5.21 14.79
C LYS A 254 -16.91 -4.15 13.71
N GLY A 255 -16.37 -2.97 14.02
CA GLY A 255 -16.09 -1.95 13.02
C GLY A 255 -14.70 -2.08 12.41
N SER A 256 -14.36 -1.15 11.52
CA SER A 256 -13.08 -1.15 10.81
C SER A 256 -11.96 -0.60 11.67
N MET A 257 -10.86 -1.34 11.73
CA MET A 257 -9.58 -0.85 12.22
C MET A 257 -8.76 -0.38 11.02
N PHE A 258 -8.17 0.81 11.12
CA PHE A 258 -7.43 1.43 10.02
C PHE A 258 -5.92 1.37 10.23
N GLY A 259 -5.45 1.16 11.46
CA GLY A 259 -4.03 1.00 11.76
C GLY A 259 -3.77 0.01 12.89
N VAL A 260 -2.56 -0.55 12.89
CA VAL A 260 -2.03 -1.41 13.95
C VAL A 260 -0.53 -1.16 14.13
N LEU A 261 -0.08 -1.07 15.37
CA LEU A 261 1.32 -0.83 15.75
C LEU A 261 1.82 -1.99 16.60
N GLY A 262 2.97 -2.56 16.21
CA GLY A 262 3.80 -3.36 17.09
C GLY A 262 4.54 -2.47 18.09
N LEU A 263 4.29 -2.66 19.38
CA LEU A 263 4.92 -1.91 20.47
C LEU A 263 6.04 -2.71 21.18
N GLY A 264 6.38 -3.88 20.64
CA GLY A 264 7.38 -4.79 21.20
C GLY A 264 6.85 -5.71 22.31
N ASN A 265 7.56 -6.81 22.57
CA ASN A 265 7.23 -7.80 23.60
C ASN A 265 5.79 -8.33 23.54
N GLY A 266 5.28 -8.53 22.33
CA GLY A 266 3.90 -8.98 22.07
C GLY A 266 2.81 -7.96 22.35
N ARG A 267 3.17 -6.70 22.61
CA ARG A 267 2.23 -5.61 22.78
C ARG A 267 1.83 -5.02 21.43
N LEU A 268 0.54 -4.80 21.24
CA LEU A 268 -0.05 -4.26 20.02
C LEU A 268 -1.02 -3.17 20.37
N LEU A 269 -1.12 -2.16 19.52
CA LEU A 269 -2.14 -1.14 19.60
C LEU A 269 -2.81 -1.00 18.24
N THR A 270 -4.13 -1.18 18.19
CA THR A 270 -4.92 -0.97 16.98
C THR A 270 -5.92 0.16 17.17
N PHE A 271 -6.15 0.93 16.12
CA PHE A 271 -7.00 2.10 16.12
C PHE A 271 -7.79 2.23 14.81
N GLY A 272 -8.94 2.90 14.86
CA GLY A 272 -9.75 3.05 13.66
C GLY A 272 -11.03 3.85 13.81
N LEU A 273 -12.09 3.30 13.23
CA LEU A 273 -13.39 3.96 13.05
C LEU A 273 -13.95 4.53 14.37
N ARG A 274 -14.38 5.80 14.33
CA ARG A 274 -14.99 6.51 15.47
C ARG A 274 -14.11 6.58 16.73
N GLY A 275 -12.80 6.63 16.55
CA GLY A 275 -11.85 6.83 17.66
C GLY A 275 -11.64 5.59 18.53
N ASN A 276 -12.01 4.42 18.03
CA ASN A 276 -11.80 3.19 18.79
C ASN A 276 -10.32 2.82 18.82
N VAL A 277 -9.81 2.57 20.03
CA VAL A 277 -8.44 2.11 20.29
C VAL A 277 -8.50 0.87 21.17
N TYR A 278 -7.76 -0.17 20.78
CA TYR A 278 -7.63 -1.42 21.54
C TYR A 278 -6.16 -1.80 21.67
N GLU A 279 -5.80 -2.34 22.82
CA GLU A 279 -4.46 -2.82 23.12
C GLU A 279 -4.48 -4.31 23.44
N SER A 280 -3.46 -5.02 22.97
CA SER A 280 -3.16 -6.40 23.34
C SER A 280 -1.76 -6.45 23.96
N THR A 281 -1.56 -7.35 24.91
CA THR A 281 -0.25 -7.64 25.53
C THR A 281 0.20 -9.08 25.29
N ASP A 282 -0.51 -9.81 24.43
CA ASP A 282 -0.34 -11.25 24.20
C ASP A 282 -0.38 -11.60 22.69
N ASN A 283 0.23 -10.75 21.86
CA ASN A 283 0.30 -10.91 20.40
C ASN A 283 -1.09 -11.03 19.74
N GLY A 284 -2.06 -10.25 20.22
CA GLY A 284 -3.40 -10.15 19.63
C GLY A 284 -4.35 -11.26 20.04
N ALA A 285 -3.95 -12.17 20.95
CA ALA A 285 -4.82 -13.24 21.43
C ALA A 285 -5.99 -12.70 22.26
N SER A 286 -5.79 -11.61 23.01
CA SER A 286 -6.82 -10.86 23.71
C SER A 286 -6.63 -9.35 23.59
N TRP A 287 -7.73 -8.60 23.69
CA TRP A 287 -7.77 -7.16 23.47
C TRP A 287 -8.57 -6.45 24.55
N SER A 288 -8.03 -5.32 25.03
CA SER A 288 -8.68 -4.41 25.96
C SER A 288 -8.89 -3.06 25.31
N LYS A 289 -10.07 -2.46 25.50
CA LYS A 289 -10.35 -1.11 24.99
C LYS A 289 -9.51 -0.09 25.77
N VAL A 290 -8.81 0.78 25.06
CA VAL A 290 -8.08 1.89 25.67
C VAL A 290 -8.95 3.15 25.56
N PRO A 291 -9.22 3.86 26.67
CA PRO A 291 -9.90 5.14 26.60
C PRO A 291 -9.10 6.14 25.77
N ALA A 292 -9.72 6.61 24.70
CA ALA A 292 -9.25 7.72 23.89
C ALA A 292 -10.40 8.73 23.83
N GLU A 293 -10.16 9.97 24.23
CA GLU A 293 -11.17 11.01 24.11
C GLU A 293 -11.32 11.42 22.64
N GLY A 294 -12.54 11.73 22.22
CA GLY A 294 -12.86 12.06 20.83
C GLY A 294 -13.56 10.93 20.08
N SER A 295 -14.35 11.30 19.08
CA SER A 295 -15.19 10.38 18.29
C SER A 295 -14.83 10.35 16.80
N THR A 296 -13.71 10.99 16.43
CA THR A 296 -13.22 11.00 15.04
C THR A 296 -12.47 9.71 14.72
N SER A 297 -12.51 9.28 13.46
CA SER A 297 -11.72 8.14 13.01
C SER A 297 -10.22 8.46 13.04
N LEU A 298 -9.44 7.48 13.49
CA LEU A 298 -7.98 7.51 13.51
C LEU A 298 -7.46 6.74 12.30
N MET A 299 -6.59 7.36 11.51
CA MET A 299 -6.15 6.86 10.19
C MET A 299 -4.73 6.31 10.24
N GLY A 300 -3.80 7.02 10.89
CA GLY A 300 -2.39 6.63 10.96
C GLY A 300 -1.81 6.81 12.35
N GLY A 301 -0.63 6.25 12.57
CA GLY A 301 0.04 6.35 13.86
C GLY A 301 1.48 5.86 13.80
N ALA A 302 2.25 6.21 14.82
CA ALA A 302 3.61 5.74 15.00
C ALA A 302 3.85 5.29 16.45
N ALA A 303 4.57 4.18 16.59
CA ALA A 303 5.05 3.71 17.88
C ALA A 303 6.11 4.66 18.44
N LEU A 304 6.10 4.84 19.76
CA LEU A 304 7.14 5.53 20.52
C LEU A 304 7.78 4.55 21.49
N GLU A 305 8.90 4.94 22.09
CA GLU A 305 9.60 4.13 23.09
C GLU A 305 8.71 3.77 24.29
N GLY A 306 9.03 2.66 24.97
CA GLY A 306 8.32 2.25 26.20
C GLY A 306 6.83 1.93 26.00
N GLY A 307 6.41 1.59 24.77
CA GLY A 307 5.02 1.35 24.41
C GLY A 307 4.18 2.62 24.28
N GLY A 308 4.81 3.78 24.16
CA GLY A 308 4.13 5.02 23.77
C GLY A 308 3.64 4.96 22.32
N ALA A 309 2.77 5.89 21.95
CA ALA A 309 2.23 6.00 20.59
C ALA A 309 1.76 7.43 20.31
N VAL A 310 1.80 7.81 19.03
CA VAL A 310 1.07 8.96 18.50
C VAL A 310 0.11 8.48 17.43
N LEU A 311 -1.16 8.89 17.51
CA LEU A 311 -2.20 8.54 16.55
C LEU A 311 -2.76 9.81 15.93
N ALA A 312 -3.07 9.77 14.64
CA ALA A 312 -3.58 10.89 13.86
C ALA A 312 -4.93 10.55 13.23
N GLY A 313 -5.81 11.54 13.11
CA GLY A 313 -7.14 11.34 12.54
C GLY A 313 -7.81 12.61 12.04
N GLY A 314 -9.13 12.53 11.85
CA GLY A 314 -9.93 13.62 11.30
C GLY A 314 -9.95 14.88 12.17
N ASN A 315 -10.21 16.04 11.56
CA ASN A 315 -10.31 17.35 12.21
C ASN A 315 -9.06 17.73 13.04
N GLY A 316 -7.88 17.38 12.53
CA GLY A 316 -6.58 17.67 13.14
C GLY A 316 -6.32 16.89 14.42
N THR A 317 -7.09 15.83 14.71
CA THR A 317 -6.97 15.13 15.97
C THR A 317 -5.65 14.38 16.06
N LEU A 318 -4.92 14.62 17.14
CA LEU A 318 -3.71 13.92 17.53
C LEU A 318 -3.89 13.36 18.94
N LEU A 319 -3.69 12.05 19.09
CA LEU A 319 -3.66 11.38 20.38
C LEU A 319 -2.22 10.99 20.69
N GLN A 320 -1.69 11.41 21.83
CA GLN A 320 -0.34 11.07 22.26
C GLN A 320 -0.36 10.34 23.59
N ARG A 321 0.33 9.21 23.65
CA ARG A 321 0.60 8.45 24.85
C ARG A 321 2.11 8.33 25.01
N ALA A 322 2.65 8.76 26.15
CA ALA A 322 4.09 8.76 26.38
C ALA A 322 4.68 7.36 26.65
N SER A 323 3.91 6.46 27.24
CA SER A 323 4.31 5.08 27.56
C SER A 323 3.08 4.18 27.68
N ALA A 324 3.27 2.86 27.71
CA ALA A 324 2.21 1.87 27.82
C ALA A 324 1.14 2.18 28.90
N ASP A 325 1.55 2.67 30.07
CA ASP A 325 0.67 2.90 31.22
C ASP A 325 0.14 4.34 31.32
N ALA A 326 0.57 5.23 30.42
CA ALA A 326 0.10 6.61 30.38
C ALA A 326 -1.26 6.72 29.65
N PRO A 327 -2.15 7.65 30.05
CA PRO A 327 -3.36 7.92 29.28
C PRO A 327 -3.02 8.61 27.95
N PHE A 328 -3.93 8.52 26.99
CA PHE A 328 -3.87 9.37 25.80
C PHE A 328 -4.20 10.82 26.16
N LYS A 329 -3.35 11.74 25.71
CA LYS A 329 -3.65 13.17 25.64
C LYS A 329 -4.12 13.53 24.25
N VAL A 330 -5.20 14.31 24.17
CA VAL A 330 -5.78 14.73 22.90
C VAL A 330 -5.37 16.16 22.59
N SER A 331 -5.06 16.42 21.33
CA SER A 331 -4.85 17.77 20.81
C SER A 331 -5.49 17.91 19.44
N ASN A 332 -5.86 19.14 19.08
CA ASN A 332 -6.38 19.49 17.76
C ASN A 332 -5.37 20.36 17.05
N PHE A 333 -4.63 19.74 16.14
CA PHE A 333 -3.71 20.41 15.25
C PHE A 333 -4.46 21.37 14.32
N LYS A 334 -3.85 22.54 14.10
CA LYS A 334 -4.23 23.48 13.05
C LYS A 334 -2.99 23.80 12.23
N ASN A 335 -3.14 23.83 10.91
CA ASN A 335 -2.07 24.24 10.02
C ASN A 335 -1.78 25.75 10.17
N SER A 336 -0.76 26.25 9.46
CA SER A 336 -0.29 27.64 9.57
C SER A 336 -1.33 28.70 9.17
N ILE A 337 -2.40 28.32 8.46
CA ILE A 337 -3.50 29.21 8.09
C ILE A 337 -4.77 28.99 8.93
N GLY A 338 -4.70 28.14 9.96
CA GLY A 338 -5.75 27.93 10.95
C GLY A 338 -6.79 26.86 10.60
N GLU A 339 -6.56 26.06 9.56
CA GLU A 339 -7.44 24.95 9.18
C GLU A 339 -7.12 23.68 9.99
N SER A 340 -8.12 22.81 10.17
CA SER A 340 -7.98 21.51 10.83
C SER A 340 -8.02 20.38 9.77
N PRO A 341 -6.86 19.88 9.31
CA PRO A 341 -6.80 18.87 8.25
C PRO A 341 -7.30 17.50 8.73
N THR A 342 -7.71 16.64 7.81
CA THR A 342 -7.81 15.20 8.08
C THR A 342 -6.42 14.59 7.93
N LEU A 343 -5.86 14.14 9.05
CA LEU A 343 -4.53 13.56 9.08
C LEU A 343 -4.59 12.08 8.72
N ALA A 344 -3.75 11.67 7.78
CA ALA A 344 -3.62 10.30 7.29
C ALA A 344 -2.41 9.58 7.94
N GLY A 345 -1.30 10.30 8.17
CA GLY A 345 -0.08 9.72 8.73
C GLY A 345 0.68 10.67 9.66
N VAL A 346 1.48 10.10 10.55
CA VAL A 346 2.31 10.82 11.51
C VAL A 346 3.59 10.04 11.81
N VAL A 347 4.74 10.72 11.81
CA VAL A 347 6.02 10.15 12.26
C VAL A 347 6.78 11.12 13.18
N PRO A 348 7.53 10.64 14.19
CA PRO A 348 8.38 11.50 15.02
C PRO A 348 9.49 12.16 14.19
N ASP A 349 9.73 13.45 14.41
CA ASP A 349 10.77 14.20 13.71
C ASP A 349 12.20 13.97 14.27
N GLY A 350 12.30 13.33 15.44
CA GLY A 350 13.55 13.06 16.15
C GLY A 350 14.03 14.17 17.10
N ASN A 351 13.31 15.29 17.15
CA ASN A 351 13.61 16.46 17.98
C ASN A 351 12.44 16.80 18.93
N GLY A 352 11.59 15.82 19.24
CA GLY A 352 10.42 15.98 20.11
C GLY A 352 9.14 16.43 19.40
N GLY A 353 9.19 16.66 18.07
CA GLY A 353 8.04 16.97 17.24
C GLY A 353 7.62 15.83 16.33
N TYR A 354 6.74 16.18 15.39
CA TYR A 354 6.11 15.26 14.46
C TYR A 354 6.01 15.88 13.06
N VAL A 355 6.20 15.03 12.05
CA VAL A 355 5.79 15.29 10.67
C VAL A 355 4.40 14.68 10.48
N LEU A 356 3.49 15.47 9.92
CA LEU A 356 2.10 15.10 9.68
C LEU A 356 1.79 15.14 8.19
N VAL A 357 1.03 14.18 7.69
CA VAL A 357 0.50 14.17 6.32
C VAL A 357 -1.00 13.96 6.30
N GLY A 358 -1.67 14.51 5.29
CA GLY A 358 -3.12 14.37 5.12
C GLY A 358 -3.69 15.10 3.90
N ASP A 359 -4.96 15.46 3.97
CA ASP A 359 -5.71 16.09 2.86
C ASP A 359 -5.24 17.51 2.48
N LYS A 360 -4.45 18.15 3.36
CA LYS A 360 -3.83 19.47 3.13
C LYS A 360 -2.32 19.41 2.88
N GLY A 361 -1.79 18.21 2.63
CA GLY A 361 -0.38 17.96 2.38
C GLY A 361 0.40 17.72 3.67
N VAL A 362 1.62 18.26 3.72
CA VAL A 362 2.56 18.02 4.82
C VAL A 362 2.71 19.25 5.72
N ASP A 363 2.75 18.99 7.02
CA ASP A 363 2.94 19.97 8.09
C ASP A 363 3.81 19.41 9.24
N GLN A 364 4.22 20.28 10.17
CA GLN A 364 4.92 19.89 11.39
C GLN A 364 4.11 20.27 12.63
N ALA A 365 4.19 19.43 13.66
CA ALA A 365 3.57 19.69 14.95
C ALA A 365 4.53 19.46 16.12
N GLN A 366 4.33 20.24 17.17
CA GLN A 366 4.92 20.02 18.49
C GLN A 366 3.77 19.77 19.45
N LEU A 367 3.81 18.65 20.16
CA LEU A 367 2.79 18.31 21.16
C LEU A 367 3.27 18.76 22.54
N GLN A 368 2.35 19.26 23.36
CA GLN A 368 2.63 19.81 24.70
C GLN A 368 2.40 18.79 25.83
#